data_AF-A0A7S1WMH3-F1
#
_entry.id   AF-A0A7S1WMH3-F1
#
_cell.length_a   1.000
_cell.length_b   1.000
_cell.length_c   1.000
_cell.angle_alpha   90.00
_cell.angle_beta   90.00
_cell.angle_gamma   90.00
#
_symmetry.space_group_name_H-M   'P 1'
#
loop_
_entity.id
_entity.type
_entity.pdbx_description
1 polymer ?
#
loop_
_entity_poly.entity_id
_entity_poly.type
_entity_poly.pdbx_seq_one_letter_code
_entity_poly.pdbx_strand_id
1 'polypeptide(L)'
;VAAAPDLVVRWREALGDAQLQDLSTKGFCRRSSLYSEEPYVVTRKFLDDGRQHLVLQQPIPVACPVRLLHGMRDPDVPWEVSLQLAECITHDDVEVRLVKSGD
;
A
#
# COMPACT_ATOMS: atom_id res chain seq x y z
N VAL A 1 -5.63 -10.70 3.20
CA VAL A 1 -4.16 -10.44 3.41
C VAL A 1 -3.57 -10.16 2.05
N ALA A 2 -2.85 -9.04 1.91
CA ALA A 2 -2.34 -8.57 0.65
C ALA A 2 -0.95 -7.96 0.83
N ALA A 3 -0.10 -8.07 -0.19
CA ALA A 3 1.12 -7.28 -0.26
C ALA A 3 0.75 -5.84 -0.63
N ALA A 4 1.12 -4.88 0.21
CA ALA A 4 0.81 -3.46 0.03
C ALA A 4 2.06 -2.56 0.01
N PRO A 5 3.13 -2.90 -0.74
CA PRO A 5 4.27 -2.00 -0.89
C PRO A 5 3.79 -0.66 -1.47
N ASP A 6 4.45 0.42 -1.05
CA ASP A 6 4.22 1.78 -1.54
C ASP A 6 2.79 2.32 -1.32
N LEU A 7 1.97 1.65 -0.49
CA LEU A 7 0.58 2.02 -0.19
C LEU A 7 0.41 3.48 0.25
N VAL A 8 1.44 4.03 0.90
CA VAL A 8 1.49 5.42 1.35
C VAL A 8 1.28 6.44 0.23
N VAL A 9 1.69 6.13 -1.01
CA VAL A 9 1.48 6.98 -2.18
C VAL A 9 -0.01 7.08 -2.49
N ARG A 10 -0.70 5.94 -2.56
CA ARG A 10 -2.16 5.88 -2.79
C ARG A 10 -2.92 6.56 -1.65
N TRP A 11 -2.47 6.35 -0.41
CA TRP A 11 -3.08 7.02 0.74
C TRP A 11 -2.96 8.53 0.62
N ARG A 12 -1.80 9.05 0.21
CA ARG A 12 -1.59 10.48 -0.01
C ARG A 12 -2.47 11.03 -1.13
N GLU A 13 -2.60 10.31 -2.23
CA GLU A 13 -3.42 10.69 -3.39
C GLU A 13 -4.93 10.68 -3.10
N ALA A 14 -5.37 9.79 -2.20
CA ALA A 14 -6.77 9.69 -1.79
C ALA A 14 -7.21 10.75 -0.75
N LEU A 15 -6.30 11.59 -0.26
CA LEU A 15 -6.65 12.66 0.68
C LEU A 15 -7.34 13.83 -0.03
N GLY A 16 -8.49 14.23 0.48
CA GLY A 16 -9.18 15.43 0.01
C GLY A 16 -8.55 16.73 0.55
N ASP A 17 -8.97 17.87 -0.01
CA ASP A 17 -8.41 19.20 0.30
C ASP A 17 -8.42 19.52 1.81
N ALA A 18 -9.50 19.18 2.52
CA ALA A 18 -9.59 19.42 3.96
C ALA A 18 -8.56 18.59 4.76
N GLN A 19 -8.30 17.35 4.35
CA GLN A 19 -7.31 16.49 4.99
C GLN A 19 -5.88 16.96 4.68
N LEU A 20 -5.62 17.41 3.45
CA LEU A 20 -4.35 18.02 3.07
C LEU A 20 -4.10 19.32 3.84
N GLN A 21 -5.13 20.15 4.03
CA GLN A 21 -5.05 21.35 4.86
C GLN A 21 -4.74 21.01 6.32
N ASP A 22 -5.40 20.00 6.88
CA ASP A 22 -5.13 19.49 8.24
C ASP A 22 -3.69 18.98 8.38
N LEU A 23 -3.18 18.25 7.39
CA LEU A 23 -1.77 17.83 7.38
C LEU A 23 -0.80 19.01 7.38
N SER A 24 -1.11 20.08 6.63
CA SER A 24 -0.25 21.26 6.54
C SER A 24 -0.24 22.10 7.82
N THR A 25 -1.38 22.19 8.51
CA THR A 25 -1.57 23.09 9.67
C THR A 25 -1.42 22.38 11.01
N LYS A 26 -1.91 21.14 11.13
CA LYS A 26 -1.91 20.34 12.37
C LYS A 26 -0.85 19.24 12.37
N GLY A 27 -0.30 18.91 11.20
CA GLY A 27 0.67 17.81 11.04
C GLY A 27 0.06 16.41 10.96
N PHE A 28 -1.28 16.28 11.01
CA PHE A 28 -2.00 15.02 10.87
C PHE A 28 -3.41 15.24 10.33
N CYS A 29 -4.01 14.22 9.73
CA CYS A 29 -5.42 14.18 9.37
C CYS A 29 -6.06 12.87 9.83
N ARG A 30 -7.40 12.81 9.80
CA ARG A 30 -8.18 11.60 10.10
C ARG A 30 -8.73 11.00 8.81
N ARG A 31 -8.57 9.69 8.64
CA ARG A 31 -9.11 8.91 7.53
C ARG A 31 -10.06 7.85 8.10
N SER A 32 -11.24 7.69 7.51
CA SER A 32 -12.18 6.63 7.90
C SER A 32 -11.53 5.25 7.78
N SER A 33 -11.83 4.37 8.73
CA SER A 33 -11.39 2.98 8.70
C SER A 33 -12.54 2.08 8.26
N LEU A 34 -12.23 1.03 7.47
CA LEU A 34 -13.16 -0.06 7.18
C LEU A 34 -13.14 -1.14 8.28
N TYR A 35 -12.16 -1.08 9.20
CA TYR A 35 -11.88 -2.10 10.20
C TYR A 35 -12.11 -1.63 11.65
N SER A 36 -12.42 -0.34 11.84
CA SER A 36 -12.64 0.27 13.15
C SER A 36 -13.67 1.39 13.04
N GLU A 37 -14.45 1.59 14.11
CA GLU A 37 -15.31 2.77 14.25
C GLU A 37 -14.48 4.05 14.41
N GLU A 38 -13.26 3.95 14.95
CA GLU A 38 -12.35 5.06 15.09
C GLU A 38 -11.55 5.30 13.78
N PRO A 39 -11.41 6.56 13.33
CA PRO A 39 -10.63 6.88 12.15
C PRO A 39 -9.13 6.70 12.40
N TYR A 40 -8.40 6.29 11.36
CA TYR A 40 -6.95 6.29 11.38
C TYR A 40 -6.41 7.72 11.42
N VAL A 41 -5.48 7.96 12.34
CA VAL A 41 -4.70 9.19 12.36
C VAL A 41 -3.50 9.02 11.43
N VAL A 42 -3.54 9.70 10.29
CA VAL A 42 -2.44 9.73 9.32
C VAL A 42 -1.60 10.97 9.60
N THR A 43 -0.34 10.77 9.97
CA THR A 43 0.57 11.90 10.24
C THR A 43 1.33 12.30 8.99
N ARG A 44 1.71 13.58 8.91
CA ARG A 44 2.59 14.07 7.85
C ARG A 44 3.93 13.34 7.87
N LYS A 45 4.48 13.09 9.06
CA LYS A 45 5.73 12.33 9.24
C LYS A 45 5.62 10.93 8.62
N PHE A 46 4.52 10.22 8.85
CA PHE A 46 4.29 8.89 8.26
C PHE A 46 4.27 8.94 6.72
N LEU A 47 3.58 9.92 6.14
CA LEU A 47 3.52 10.07 4.68
C LEU A 47 4.88 10.43 4.06
N ASP A 48 5.59 11.37 4.69
CA ASP A 48 6.89 11.83 4.23
C ASP A 48 7.97 10.72 4.37
N ASP A 49 7.95 9.97 5.47
CA ASP A 49 8.83 8.82 5.70
C ASP A 49 8.54 7.67 4.72
N GLY A 50 7.27 7.33 4.51
CA GLY A 50 6.91 6.28 3.56
C GLY A 50 7.33 6.62 2.13
N ARG A 51 7.29 7.90 1.73
CA ARG A 51 7.79 8.35 0.42
C ARG A 51 9.29 8.13 0.24
N GLN A 52 10.06 8.04 1.31
CA GLN A 52 11.51 7.75 1.26
C GLN A 52 11.80 6.24 1.15
N HIS A 53 10.80 5.39 1.37
CA HIS A 53 10.93 3.93 1.41
C HIS A 53 10.12 3.22 0.30
N LEU A 54 9.98 3.87 -0.86
CA LEU A 54 9.29 3.30 -2.01
C LEU A 54 10.15 2.22 -2.66
N VAL A 55 9.58 1.03 -2.88
CA VAL A 55 10.30 -0.16 -3.37
C VAL A 55 9.87 -0.63 -4.75
N LEU A 56 8.71 -0.19 -5.27
CA LEU A 56 8.21 -0.62 -6.58
C LEU A 56 8.83 0.15 -7.77
N GLN A 57 9.90 0.90 -7.53
CA GLN A 57 10.58 1.71 -8.56
C GLN A 57 11.92 1.12 -9.01
N GLN A 58 12.38 0.03 -8.36
CA GLN A 58 13.68 -0.57 -8.59
C GLN A 58 13.61 -2.10 -8.45
N PRO A 59 14.55 -2.85 -9.05
CA PRO A 59 14.66 -4.28 -8.82
C PRO A 59 14.86 -4.62 -7.34
N ILE A 60 14.13 -5.62 -6.85
CA ILE A 60 14.14 -6.07 -5.46
C ILE A 60 14.89 -7.41 -5.38
N PRO A 61 16.13 -7.43 -4.84
CA PRO A 61 16.95 -8.64 -4.78
C PRO A 61 16.51 -9.55 -3.63
N VAL A 62 15.48 -10.36 -3.87
CA VAL A 62 15.07 -11.43 -2.96
C VAL A 62 15.81 -12.71 -3.37
N ALA A 63 16.47 -13.37 -2.42
CA ALA A 63 17.28 -14.57 -2.67
C ALA A 63 16.54 -15.89 -2.35
N CYS A 64 15.21 -15.85 -2.25
CA CYS A 64 14.38 -17.00 -1.93
C CYS A 64 13.07 -16.99 -2.75
N PRO A 65 12.40 -18.15 -2.87
CA PRO A 65 11.09 -18.24 -3.48
C PRO A 65 10.05 -17.33 -2.82
N VAL A 66 9.21 -16.68 -3.62
CA VAL A 66 8.16 -15.76 -3.14
C VAL A 66 6.78 -16.24 -3.59
N ARG A 67 5.80 -16.17 -2.69
CA ARG A 67 4.39 -16.46 -2.96
C ARG A 67 3.53 -15.28 -2.54
N LEU A 68 2.91 -14.62 -3.50
CA LEU A 68 2.02 -13.48 -3.28
C LEU A 68 0.57 -13.96 -3.37
N LEU A 69 -0.15 -13.93 -2.25
CA LEU A 69 -1.58 -14.21 -2.20
C LEU A 69 -2.36 -12.89 -2.12
N HIS A 70 -3.36 -12.70 -2.97
CA HIS A 70 -4.15 -11.46 -3.00
C HIS A 70 -5.61 -11.73 -3.39
N GLY A 71 -6.55 -11.16 -2.64
CA GLY A 71 -7.96 -11.12 -2.98
C GLY A 71 -8.29 -10.10 -4.08
N MET A 72 -9.07 -10.46 -5.10
CA MET A 72 -9.46 -9.49 -6.16
C MET A 72 -10.55 -8.52 -5.71
N ARG A 73 -11.08 -8.67 -4.49
CA ARG A 73 -12.08 -7.78 -3.89
C ARG A 73 -11.53 -7.02 -2.68
N ASP A 74 -10.21 -7.05 -2.48
CA ASP A 74 -9.55 -6.23 -1.46
C ASP A 74 -9.87 -4.75 -1.75
N PRO A 75 -10.58 -4.06 -0.83
CA PRO A 75 -11.00 -2.67 -1.05
C PRO A 75 -9.89 -1.66 -0.78
N ASP A 76 -8.80 -2.08 -0.13
CA ASP A 76 -7.71 -1.21 0.29
C ASP A 76 -6.50 -1.28 -0.63
N VAL A 77 -6.23 -2.46 -1.20
CA VAL A 77 -5.07 -2.69 -2.07
C VAL A 77 -5.53 -3.31 -3.39
N PRO A 78 -5.35 -2.62 -4.54
CA PRO A 78 -5.62 -3.23 -5.83
C PRO A 78 -4.71 -4.44 -6.08
N TRP A 79 -5.31 -5.56 -6.50
CA TRP A 79 -4.59 -6.82 -6.67
C TRP A 79 -3.46 -6.75 -7.71
N GLU A 80 -3.52 -5.78 -8.62
CA GLU A 80 -2.47 -5.48 -9.61
C GLU A 80 -1.15 -5.07 -8.94
N VAL A 81 -1.17 -4.58 -7.70
CA VAL A 81 0.04 -4.30 -6.91
C VAL A 81 0.86 -5.57 -6.70
N SER A 82 0.23 -6.74 -6.55
CA SER A 82 0.95 -8.01 -6.46
C SER A 82 1.65 -8.37 -7.78
N LEU A 83 1.08 -7.99 -8.93
CA LEU A 83 1.75 -8.18 -10.22
C LEU A 83 2.96 -7.27 -10.35
N GLN A 84 2.82 -5.99 -9.98
CA GLN A 84 3.94 -5.03 -9.99
C GLN A 84 5.07 -5.46 -9.06
N LEU A 85 4.74 -5.95 -7.86
CA LEU A 85 5.72 -6.48 -6.92
C LEU A 85 6.44 -7.70 -7.50
N ALA A 86 5.72 -8.62 -8.14
CA ALA A 86 6.34 -9.78 -8.79
C ALA A 86 7.29 -9.38 -9.91
N GLU A 87 6.96 -8.36 -10.70
CA GLU A 87 7.83 -7.82 -11.76
C GLU A 87 9.11 -7.16 -11.20
N CYS A 88 9.02 -6.53 -10.02
CA CYS A 88 10.19 -5.92 -9.39
C CYS A 88 11.12 -6.96 -8.75
N ILE A 89 10.61 -8.10 -8.28
CA ILE A 89 11.43 -9.13 -7.63
C ILE A 89 12.33 -9.82 -8.67
N THR A 90 13.64 -9.84 -8.40
CA THR A 90 14.63 -10.40 -9.35
C THR A 90 14.75 -11.92 -9.32
N HIS A 91 14.07 -12.59 -8.39
CA HIS A 91 14.11 -14.05 -8.26
C HIS A 91 13.18 -14.69 -9.30
N ASP A 92 13.58 -15.81 -9.89
CA ASP A 92 12.75 -16.48 -10.91
C ASP A 92 11.58 -17.28 -10.30
N ASP A 93 11.73 -17.79 -9.07
CA ASP A 93 10.68 -18.52 -8.36
C ASP A 93 9.71 -17.58 -7.63
N VAL A 94 8.84 -16.90 -8.38
CA VAL A 94 7.79 -16.02 -7.88
C VAL A 94 6.42 -16.47 -8.41
N GLU A 95 5.47 -16.74 -7.52
CA GLU A 95 4.08 -16.99 -7.90
C GLU A 95 3.15 -15.91 -7.35
N VAL A 96 2.19 -15.50 -8.17
CA VAL A 96 1.05 -14.69 -7.75
C VAL A 96 -0.22 -15.54 -7.78
N ARG A 97 -0.93 -15.60 -6.65
CA ARG A 97 -2.20 -16.31 -6.48
C ARG A 97 -3.30 -15.29 -6.22
N LEU A 98 -4.21 -15.18 -7.17
CA LEU A 98 -5.35 -14.27 -7.10
C LEU A 98 -6.62 -15.03 -6.74
N VAL A 99 -7.32 -14.58 -5.70
CA VAL A 99 -8.57 -15.18 -5.24
C VAL A 99 -9.72 -14.25 -5.61
N LYS A 100 -10.53 -14.64 -6.61
CA LYS A 100 -11.63 -13.81 -7.14
C LYS A 100 -12.61 -13.31 -6.08
N SER A 101 -12.84 -14.10 -5.04
CA SER A 101 -13.77 -13.79 -3.95
C SER A 101 -13.09 -13.25 -2.69
N GLY A 102 -11.76 -13.24 -2.64
CA GLY A 102 -11.01 -12.82 -1.46
C GLY A 102 -11.00 -11.30 -1.31
N ASP A 103 -11.00 -10.86 -0.06
CA ASP A 103 -10.83 -9.49 0.43
C ASP A 103 -9.48 -9.28 1.14
#